data_AF-A0A7K0Z7T3-F1
#
_entry.id   AF-A0A7K0Z7T3-F1
#
_cell.length_a   1.000
_cell.length_b   1.000
_cell.length_c   1.000
_cell.angle_alpha   90.00
_cell.angle_beta   90.00
_cell.angle_gamma   90.00
#
_symmetry.space_group_name_H-M   'P 1'
#
loop_
_entity.id
_entity.type
_entity.pdbx_description
1 polymer ?
#
loop_
_entity_poly.entity_id
_entity_poly.type
_entity_poly.pdbx_seq_one_letter_code
_entity_poly.pdbx_strand_id
1 'polypeptide(L)'
;MKAPIILATDTSDLEVAKSWANLVAPHITGIKLGLEFYLNFGAAGVREVCADHDLDLFLDLKLHDIPNTVGQAASAIASLNPRFLTVHASGGPAMIAAAVKELPTSEITAVTILTSLSNQDLSAIGFQGNAIESAVGLASLAIGAGAKAIVCSPMEVTAIRNQIGPAPTIITPGVRPVDPTAPADDQVRTMTPAAALDAGASYVVIGRPITRFWTEGQAAFVDNLAKICEPLIAR
;
A
#
# COMPACT_ATOMS: atom_id res chain seq x y z
N MET A 1 -2.22 0.64 21.38
CA MET A 1 -2.77 0.07 20.14
C MET A 1 -2.21 0.90 19.00
N LYS A 2 -1.69 0.27 17.93
CA LYS A 2 -1.10 0.97 16.77
C LYS A 2 -2.21 1.32 15.76
N ALA A 3 -2.16 2.50 15.16
CA ALA A 3 -3.10 2.89 14.11
C ALA A 3 -2.90 2.02 12.86
N PRO A 4 -3.96 1.64 12.11
CA PRO A 4 -3.89 0.83 10.89
C PRO A 4 -3.37 1.64 9.69
N ILE A 5 -2.28 2.37 9.90
CA ILE A 5 -1.57 3.17 8.90
C ILE A 5 -0.35 2.38 8.44
N ILE A 6 -0.10 2.44 7.14
CA ILE A 6 1.19 2.10 6.54
C ILE A 6 1.82 3.38 5.99
N LEU A 7 3.00 3.75 6.49
CA LEU A 7 3.70 4.96 6.03
C LEU A 7 4.33 4.71 4.65
N ALA A 8 3.97 5.50 3.64
CA ALA A 8 4.73 5.54 2.40
C ALA A 8 6.08 6.24 2.62
N THR A 9 7.14 5.45 2.66
CA THR A 9 8.52 5.91 2.94
C THR A 9 9.19 6.27 1.63
N ASP A 10 8.62 7.25 0.93
CA ASP A 10 9.06 7.69 -0.39
C ASP A 10 10.13 8.79 -0.20
N THR A 11 11.40 8.36 -0.10
CA THR A 11 12.58 9.22 0.03
C THR A 11 13.78 8.56 -0.65
N SER A 12 14.66 9.38 -1.22
CA SER A 12 15.94 8.97 -1.82
C SER A 12 17.12 9.06 -0.85
N ASP A 13 16.85 9.23 0.45
CA ASP A 13 17.84 9.24 1.53
C ASP A 13 17.57 8.09 2.53
N LEU A 14 18.55 7.19 2.66
CA LEU A 14 18.45 5.99 3.50
C LEU A 14 18.37 6.32 5.00
N GLU A 15 19.12 7.32 5.47
CA GLU A 15 19.12 7.71 6.89
C GLU A 15 17.82 8.42 7.26
N VAL A 16 17.24 9.18 6.33
CA VAL A 16 15.89 9.73 6.49
C VAL A 16 14.86 8.60 6.58
N ALA A 17 14.93 7.58 5.71
CA ALA A 17 14.02 6.45 5.75
C ALA A 17 14.08 5.69 7.09
N LYS A 18 15.29 5.41 7.58
CA LYS A 18 15.53 4.80 8.90
C LYS A 18 14.97 5.65 10.03
N SER A 19 15.20 6.96 9.97
CA SER A 19 14.69 7.91 10.99
C SER A 19 13.17 7.94 11.02
N TRP A 20 12.51 8.00 9.86
CA TRP A 20 11.04 7.93 9.77
C TRP A 20 10.52 6.62 10.34
N ALA A 21 11.08 5.49 9.94
CA ALA A 21 10.64 4.17 10.40
C ALA A 21 10.71 4.05 11.93
N ASN A 22 11.82 4.46 12.54
CA ASN A 22 11.98 4.43 13.99
C ASN A 22 11.01 5.37 14.72
N LEU A 23 10.76 6.57 14.19
CA LEU A 23 9.84 7.53 14.80
C LEU A 23 8.37 7.09 14.70
N VAL A 24 7.97 6.43 13.60
CA VAL A 24 6.59 5.97 13.43
C VAL A 24 6.29 4.63 14.09
N ALA A 25 7.32 3.80 14.35
CA ALA A 25 7.19 2.45 14.90
C ALA A 25 6.28 2.33 16.13
N PRO A 26 6.29 3.26 17.10
CA PRO A 26 5.39 3.16 18.26
C PRO A 26 3.91 3.44 17.95
N HIS A 27 3.61 4.07 16.80
CA HIS A 27 2.31 4.69 16.52
C HIS A 27 1.49 3.96 15.45
N ILE A 28 2.15 3.36 14.45
CA ILE A 28 1.47 2.79 13.27
C ILE A 28 1.83 1.32 13.04
N THR A 29 1.08 0.63 12.20
CA THR A 29 1.27 -0.80 11.96
C THR A 29 2.46 -1.13 11.05
N GLY A 30 2.69 -0.35 10.00
CA GLY A 30 3.68 -0.73 8.98
C GLY A 30 4.34 0.42 8.24
N ILE A 31 5.33 0.07 7.43
CA ILE A 31 5.99 0.94 6.47
C ILE A 31 5.93 0.34 5.07
N LYS A 32 5.84 1.20 4.07
CA LYS A 32 5.87 0.85 2.65
C LYS A 32 7.16 1.34 2.02
N LEU A 33 7.93 0.41 1.47
CA LEU A 33 9.11 0.69 0.63
C LEU A 33 8.73 0.39 -0.82
N GLY A 34 8.69 1.42 -1.65
CA GLY A 34 8.25 1.35 -3.04
C GLY A 34 9.40 1.17 -4.04
N LEU A 35 9.05 1.21 -5.33
CA LEU A 35 9.99 1.09 -6.45
C LEU A 35 11.18 2.05 -6.37
N GLU A 36 10.96 3.34 -6.06
CA GLU A 36 12.05 4.31 -5.95
C GLU A 36 13.09 3.87 -4.92
N PHE A 37 12.64 3.56 -3.70
CA PHE A 37 13.51 3.10 -2.62
C PHE A 37 14.26 1.83 -3.00
N TYR A 38 13.55 0.83 -3.54
CA TYR A 38 14.16 -0.45 -3.91
C TYR A 38 15.17 -0.31 -5.06
N LEU A 39 14.93 0.59 -6.02
CA LEU A 39 15.87 0.85 -7.11
C LEU A 39 17.13 1.58 -6.63
N ASN A 40 17.02 2.46 -5.63
CA ASN A 40 18.17 3.18 -5.08
C ASN A 40 19.01 2.31 -4.12
N PHE A 41 18.37 1.53 -3.26
CA PHE A 41 19.05 0.86 -2.13
C PHE A 41 18.97 -0.67 -2.14
N GLY A 42 18.08 -1.24 -2.96
CA GLY A 42 17.88 -2.67 -3.10
C GLY A 42 17.51 -3.38 -1.79
N ALA A 43 17.70 -4.69 -1.79
CA ALA A 43 17.44 -5.55 -0.64
C ALA A 43 18.30 -5.18 0.60
N ALA A 44 19.50 -4.62 0.41
CA ALA A 44 20.35 -4.17 1.51
C ALA A 44 19.71 -3.02 2.28
N GLY A 45 19.28 -1.97 1.58
CA GLY A 45 18.59 -0.84 2.21
C GLY A 45 17.28 -1.22 2.89
N VAL A 46 16.52 -2.17 2.32
CA VAL A 46 15.31 -2.69 2.98
C VAL A 46 15.66 -3.30 4.34
N ARG A 47 16.72 -4.10 4.43
CA ARG A 47 17.16 -4.69 5.71
C ARG A 47 17.60 -3.63 6.70
N GLU A 48 18.31 -2.61 6.24
CA GLU A 48 18.78 -1.52 7.11
C GLU A 48 17.62 -0.70 7.68
N VAL A 49 16.60 -0.38 6.87
CA VAL A 49 15.42 0.34 7.35
C VAL A 49 14.63 -0.50 8.35
N CYS A 50 14.51 -1.81 8.12
CA CYS A 50 13.71 -2.69 8.96
C CYS A 50 14.45 -3.29 10.18
N ALA A 51 15.70 -2.89 10.45
CA ALA A 51 16.54 -3.56 11.44
C ALA A 51 16.09 -3.34 12.90
N ASP A 52 15.58 -2.14 13.21
CA ASP A 52 15.49 -1.65 14.60
C ASP A 52 14.03 -1.47 15.09
N HIS A 53 13.06 -2.09 14.42
CA HIS A 53 11.65 -1.96 14.77
C HIS A 53 10.81 -3.20 14.41
N ASP A 54 9.57 -3.26 14.89
CA ASP A 54 8.61 -4.35 14.67
C ASP A 54 7.52 -4.01 13.64
N LEU A 55 7.67 -2.92 12.86
CA LEU A 55 6.71 -2.54 11.83
C LEU A 55 6.59 -3.61 10.73
N ASP A 56 5.38 -3.82 10.25
CA ASP A 56 5.13 -4.66 9.10
C ASP A 56 5.73 -4.06 7.82
N LEU A 57 6.51 -4.87 7.10
CA LEU A 57 7.08 -4.48 5.82
C LEU A 57 6.05 -4.68 4.68
N PHE A 58 5.64 -3.57 4.07
CA PHE A 58 4.92 -3.55 2.80
C PHE A 58 5.89 -3.26 1.64
N LEU A 59 6.28 -4.30 0.90
CA LEU A 59 7.16 -4.17 -0.24
C LEU A 59 6.34 -3.91 -1.52
N ASP A 60 6.30 -2.64 -1.95
CA ASP A 60 5.40 -2.17 -3.02
C ASP A 60 6.10 -2.06 -4.38
N LEU A 61 6.40 -3.22 -4.98
CA LEU A 61 7.13 -3.34 -6.26
C LEU A 61 6.23 -3.51 -7.48
N LYS A 62 4.95 -3.81 -7.27
CA LYS A 62 3.91 -3.99 -8.30
C LYS A 62 4.36 -4.93 -9.40
N LEU A 63 4.86 -6.11 -9.03
CA LEU A 63 5.39 -7.08 -9.99
C LEU A 63 4.33 -7.42 -11.05
N HIS A 64 4.73 -7.33 -12.32
CA HIS A 64 3.85 -7.54 -13.47
C HIS A 64 4.65 -8.02 -14.67
N ASP A 65 4.65 -9.34 -14.88
CA ASP A 65 5.39 -10.02 -15.93
C ASP A 65 4.75 -11.40 -16.16
N ILE A 66 5.33 -12.27 -16.98
CA ILE A 66 4.87 -13.66 -17.11
C ILE A 66 4.99 -14.42 -15.77
N PRO A 67 4.18 -15.47 -15.55
CA PRO A 67 4.10 -16.14 -14.25
C PRO A 67 5.43 -16.61 -13.67
N ASN A 68 6.32 -17.17 -14.50
CA ASN A 68 7.63 -17.64 -14.04
C ASN A 68 8.50 -16.48 -13.51
N THR A 69 8.55 -15.36 -14.22
CA THR A 69 9.34 -14.19 -13.82
C THR A 69 8.83 -13.63 -12.49
N VAL A 70 7.51 -13.47 -12.34
CA VAL A 70 6.92 -12.95 -11.09
C VAL A 70 7.13 -13.91 -9.92
N GLY A 71 6.98 -15.23 -10.13
CA GLY A 71 7.28 -16.22 -9.10
C GLY A 71 8.74 -16.12 -8.63
N GLN A 72 9.69 -16.05 -9.57
CA GLN A 72 11.11 -15.93 -9.23
C GLN A 72 11.46 -14.59 -8.57
N ALA A 73 10.83 -13.48 -9.00
CA ALA A 73 10.99 -12.20 -8.35
C ALA A 73 10.46 -12.21 -6.90
N ALA A 74 9.32 -12.87 -6.64
CA ALA A 74 8.80 -13.07 -5.29
C ALA A 74 9.76 -13.92 -4.42
N SER A 75 10.30 -15.00 -4.98
CA SER A 75 11.32 -15.84 -4.32
C SER A 75 12.59 -15.06 -3.98
N ALA A 76 13.07 -14.22 -4.90
CA ALA A 76 14.29 -13.42 -4.72
C ALA A 76 14.22 -12.45 -3.53
N ILE A 77 13.03 -11.97 -3.19
CA ILE A 77 12.83 -11.04 -2.06
C ILE A 77 12.37 -11.75 -0.77
N ALA A 78 12.21 -13.08 -0.78
CA ALA A 78 11.68 -13.84 0.36
C ALA A 78 12.49 -13.62 1.65
N SER A 79 13.82 -13.48 1.54
CA SER A 79 14.69 -13.23 2.71
C SER A 79 14.43 -11.90 3.43
N LEU A 80 13.70 -10.98 2.82
CA LEU A 80 13.27 -9.71 3.44
C LEU A 80 12.04 -9.90 4.33
N ASN A 81 11.39 -11.07 4.28
CA ASN A 81 10.18 -11.41 5.04
C ASN A 81 9.08 -10.33 4.98
N PRO A 82 8.70 -9.81 3.80
CA PRO A 82 7.67 -8.79 3.73
C PRO A 82 6.34 -9.37 4.22
N ARG A 83 5.58 -8.60 5.00
CA ARG A 83 4.18 -8.94 5.29
C ARG A 83 3.34 -8.88 4.03
N PHE A 84 3.54 -7.84 3.22
CA PHE A 84 2.81 -7.60 1.97
C PHE A 84 3.79 -7.44 0.80
N LEU A 85 3.50 -8.09 -0.33
CA LEU A 85 4.21 -7.88 -1.60
C LEU A 85 3.19 -7.52 -2.69
N THR A 86 3.36 -6.38 -3.38
CA THR A 86 2.44 -6.03 -4.47
C THR A 86 2.73 -6.75 -5.78
N VAL A 87 1.64 -7.18 -6.43
CA VAL A 87 1.58 -7.63 -7.82
C VAL A 87 0.44 -6.90 -8.53
N HIS A 88 0.47 -6.75 -9.86
CA HIS A 88 -0.69 -6.22 -10.60
C HIS A 88 -1.74 -7.31 -10.84
N ALA A 89 -3.00 -7.06 -10.46
CA ALA A 89 -4.11 -7.98 -10.71
C ALA A 89 -4.33 -8.23 -12.22
N SER A 90 -4.04 -7.22 -13.05
CA SER A 90 -4.16 -7.28 -14.50
C SER A 90 -3.18 -8.25 -15.18
N GLY A 91 -2.16 -8.75 -14.46
CA GLY A 91 -1.30 -9.83 -14.97
C GLY A 91 -1.97 -11.21 -14.97
N GLY A 92 -3.16 -11.33 -14.39
CA GLY A 92 -4.00 -12.51 -14.48
C GLY A 92 -3.71 -13.59 -13.42
N PRO A 93 -4.60 -14.60 -13.32
CA PRO A 93 -4.61 -15.52 -12.19
C PRO A 93 -3.37 -16.41 -12.12
N ALA A 94 -2.81 -16.83 -13.26
CA ALA A 94 -1.61 -17.66 -13.29
C ALA A 94 -0.37 -16.92 -12.73
N MET A 95 -0.25 -15.62 -13.02
CA MET A 95 0.85 -14.80 -12.51
C MET A 95 0.74 -14.60 -10.99
N ILE A 96 -0.45 -14.29 -10.52
CA ILE A 96 -0.74 -14.11 -9.08
C ILE A 96 -0.48 -15.42 -8.33
N ALA A 97 -0.99 -16.55 -8.83
CA ALA A 97 -0.79 -17.85 -8.22
C ALA A 97 0.69 -18.26 -8.16
N ALA A 98 1.50 -17.88 -9.16
CA ALA A 98 2.94 -18.10 -9.13
C ALA A 98 3.63 -17.31 -8.01
N ALA A 99 3.25 -16.04 -7.78
CA ALA A 99 3.75 -15.26 -6.66
C ALA A 99 3.37 -15.89 -5.31
N VAL A 100 2.10 -16.32 -5.17
CA VAL A 100 1.57 -16.95 -3.95
C VAL A 100 2.32 -18.24 -3.63
N LYS A 101 2.62 -19.04 -4.66
CA LYS A 101 3.36 -20.30 -4.52
C LYS A 101 4.79 -20.08 -4.01
N GLU A 102 5.49 -19.11 -4.57
CA GLU A 102 6.90 -18.86 -4.27
C GLU A 102 7.11 -18.03 -2.98
N LEU A 103 6.07 -17.36 -2.48
CA LEU A 103 6.13 -16.57 -1.25
C LEU A 103 4.90 -16.82 -0.34
N PRO A 104 4.72 -18.04 0.20
CA PRO A 104 3.49 -18.46 0.88
C PRO A 104 3.26 -17.81 2.26
N THR A 105 4.33 -17.29 2.88
CA THR A 105 4.29 -16.64 4.20
C THR A 105 3.85 -15.18 4.13
N SER A 106 3.91 -14.56 2.94
CA SER A 106 3.49 -13.18 2.73
C SER A 106 2.05 -13.12 2.20
N GLU A 107 1.39 -12.00 2.45
CA GLU A 107 0.14 -11.65 1.79
C GLU A 107 0.45 -11.04 0.42
N ILE A 108 0.37 -11.87 -0.64
CA ILE A 108 0.37 -11.34 -2.00
C ILE A 108 -0.79 -10.37 -2.15
N THR A 109 -0.42 -9.14 -2.49
CA THR A 109 -1.29 -7.97 -2.46
C THR A 109 -1.54 -7.51 -3.89
N ALA A 110 -2.72 -7.80 -4.43
CA ALA A 110 -3.03 -7.49 -5.81
C ALA A 110 -3.52 -6.04 -5.97
N VAL A 111 -2.77 -5.25 -6.75
CA VAL A 111 -3.15 -3.89 -7.15
C VAL A 111 -4.20 -3.99 -8.25
N THR A 112 -5.38 -3.42 -8.02
CA THR A 112 -6.47 -3.38 -9.01
C THR A 112 -6.25 -2.25 -10.02
N ILE A 113 -6.94 -1.12 -9.85
CA ILE A 113 -6.78 0.08 -10.66
C ILE A 113 -5.96 1.10 -9.86
N LEU A 114 -4.92 1.66 -10.48
CA LEU A 114 -4.13 2.72 -9.86
C LEU A 114 -5.01 3.92 -9.57
N THR A 115 -4.87 4.52 -8.38
CA THR A 115 -5.67 5.66 -7.93
C THR A 115 -5.55 6.89 -8.84
N SER A 116 -4.45 6.98 -9.59
CA SER A 116 -4.16 8.01 -10.59
C SER A 116 -4.88 7.86 -11.93
N LEU A 117 -5.46 6.69 -12.25
CA LEU A 117 -6.15 6.48 -13.52
C LEU A 117 -7.61 6.91 -13.45
N SER A 118 -8.03 7.73 -14.42
CA SER A 118 -9.42 8.10 -14.67
C SER A 118 -10.11 7.06 -15.57
N ASN A 119 -11.45 7.15 -15.71
CA ASN A 119 -12.19 6.31 -16.67
C ASN A 119 -11.71 6.51 -18.12
N GLN A 120 -11.26 7.72 -18.46
CA GLN A 120 -10.71 7.99 -19.80
C GLN A 120 -9.39 7.26 -20.01
N ASP A 121 -8.49 7.29 -19.01
CA ASP A 121 -7.21 6.58 -19.07
C ASP A 121 -7.41 5.07 -19.19
N LEU A 122 -8.37 4.52 -18.43
CA LEU A 122 -8.75 3.11 -18.49
C LEU A 122 -9.21 2.70 -19.89
N SER A 123 -10.08 3.50 -20.51
CA SER A 123 -10.53 3.26 -21.88
C SER A 123 -9.36 3.31 -22.87
N ALA A 124 -8.43 4.27 -22.70
CA ALA A 124 -7.26 4.42 -23.55
C ALA A 124 -6.30 3.20 -23.49
N ILE A 125 -6.23 2.51 -22.35
CA ILE A 125 -5.43 1.29 -22.17
C ILE A 125 -6.23 -0.01 -22.40
N GLY A 126 -7.45 0.09 -22.91
CA GLY A 126 -8.25 -1.06 -23.39
C GLY A 126 -9.26 -1.64 -22.41
N PHE A 127 -9.45 -1.04 -21.22
CA PHE A 127 -10.52 -1.45 -20.33
C PHE A 127 -11.88 -1.00 -20.87
N GLN A 128 -12.88 -1.89 -20.80
CA GLN A 128 -14.22 -1.64 -21.30
C GLN A 128 -15.18 -1.11 -20.23
N GLY A 129 -14.95 -1.45 -18.96
CA GLY A 129 -15.75 -1.02 -17.81
C GLY A 129 -15.21 0.26 -17.18
N ASN A 130 -16.01 0.86 -16.29
CA ASN A 130 -15.52 1.97 -15.47
C ASN A 130 -14.52 1.48 -14.39
N ALA A 131 -13.88 2.41 -13.68
CA ALA A 131 -12.87 2.09 -12.67
C ALA A 131 -13.40 1.18 -11.56
N ILE A 132 -14.62 1.40 -11.07
CA ILE A 132 -15.20 0.61 -9.99
C ILE A 132 -15.47 -0.82 -10.45
N GLU A 133 -16.14 -1.00 -11.59
CA GLU A 133 -16.43 -2.32 -12.15
C GLU A 133 -15.16 -3.12 -12.43
N SER A 134 -14.16 -2.45 -13.02
CA SER A 134 -12.86 -3.06 -13.31
C SER A 134 -12.13 -3.46 -12.03
N ALA A 135 -12.14 -2.59 -11.01
CA ALA A 135 -11.49 -2.86 -9.73
C ALA A 135 -12.15 -4.03 -8.98
N VAL A 136 -13.47 -4.12 -9.00
CA VAL A 136 -14.24 -5.22 -8.41
C VAL A 136 -13.94 -6.55 -9.11
N GLY A 137 -13.94 -6.56 -10.44
CA GLY A 137 -13.62 -7.77 -11.23
C GLY A 137 -12.19 -8.24 -10.98
N LEU A 138 -11.22 -7.33 -11.00
CA LEU A 138 -9.81 -7.63 -10.71
C LEU A 138 -9.59 -8.13 -9.27
N ALA A 139 -10.29 -7.55 -8.28
CA ALA A 139 -10.20 -8.01 -6.90
C ALA A 139 -10.71 -9.45 -6.75
N SER A 140 -11.89 -9.74 -7.31
CA SER A 140 -12.47 -11.09 -7.30
C SER A 140 -11.54 -12.12 -7.95
N LEU A 141 -10.98 -11.78 -9.12
CA LEU A 141 -10.01 -12.60 -9.83
C LEU A 141 -8.75 -12.88 -8.99
N ALA A 142 -8.20 -11.85 -8.35
CA ALA A 142 -6.98 -11.98 -7.56
C ALA A 142 -7.17 -12.86 -6.33
N ILE A 143 -8.28 -12.69 -5.60
CA ILE A 143 -8.62 -13.55 -4.45
C ILE A 143 -8.83 -14.99 -4.90
N GLY A 144 -9.51 -15.21 -6.03
CA GLY A 144 -9.66 -16.55 -6.63
C GLY A 144 -8.34 -17.21 -7.02
N ALA A 145 -7.30 -16.41 -7.32
CA ALA A 145 -5.95 -16.87 -7.61
C ALA A 145 -5.06 -17.08 -6.35
N GLY A 146 -5.60 -16.85 -5.15
CA GLY A 146 -4.90 -17.05 -3.88
C GLY A 146 -4.24 -15.80 -3.29
N ALA A 147 -4.40 -14.62 -3.91
CA ALA A 147 -4.02 -13.38 -3.24
C ALA A 147 -4.81 -13.22 -1.93
N LYS A 148 -4.16 -12.68 -0.91
CA LYS A 148 -4.77 -12.47 0.42
C LYS A 148 -5.15 -11.02 0.69
N ALA A 149 -4.56 -10.10 -0.08
CA ALA A 149 -4.77 -8.67 0.07
C ALA A 149 -5.03 -7.99 -1.28
N ILE A 150 -5.76 -6.88 -1.24
CA ILE A 150 -6.08 -6.03 -2.40
C ILE A 150 -5.61 -4.60 -2.12
N VAL A 151 -5.04 -3.95 -3.13
CA VAL A 151 -4.82 -2.50 -3.15
C VAL A 151 -5.80 -1.85 -4.12
N CYS A 152 -6.58 -0.90 -3.63
CA CYS A 152 -7.59 -0.19 -4.42
C CYS A 152 -7.78 1.27 -3.97
N SER A 153 -8.50 2.06 -4.76
CA SER A 153 -8.92 3.41 -4.38
C SER A 153 -9.87 3.38 -3.19
N PRO A 154 -9.86 4.41 -2.32
CA PRO A 154 -10.84 4.53 -1.25
C PRO A 154 -12.28 4.52 -1.78
N MET A 155 -12.51 5.02 -2.99
CA MET A 155 -13.84 5.04 -3.62
C MET A 155 -14.37 3.64 -4.00
N GLU A 156 -13.48 2.64 -4.08
CA GLU A 156 -13.80 1.29 -4.54
C GLU A 156 -13.98 0.30 -3.37
N VAL A 157 -13.59 0.70 -2.15
CA VAL A 157 -13.49 -0.17 -0.97
C VAL A 157 -14.81 -0.88 -0.68
N THR A 158 -15.92 -0.15 -0.58
CA THR A 158 -17.22 -0.75 -0.25
C THR A 158 -17.68 -1.74 -1.32
N ALA A 159 -17.53 -1.39 -2.60
CA ALA A 159 -17.91 -2.26 -3.71
C ALA A 159 -17.07 -3.54 -3.74
N ILE A 160 -15.75 -3.42 -3.55
CA ILE A 160 -14.84 -4.57 -3.46
C ILE A 160 -15.17 -5.43 -2.25
N ARG A 161 -15.38 -4.82 -1.07
CA ARG A 161 -15.70 -5.53 0.17
C ARG A 161 -16.98 -6.34 0.04
N ASN A 162 -18.01 -5.81 -0.62
CA ASN A 162 -19.25 -6.53 -0.92
C ASN A 162 -19.03 -7.73 -1.85
N GLN A 163 -18.06 -7.66 -2.76
CA GLN A 163 -17.76 -8.72 -3.71
C GLN A 163 -16.89 -9.84 -3.13
N ILE A 164 -15.84 -9.50 -2.37
CA ILE A 164 -14.83 -10.46 -1.91
C ILE A 164 -15.00 -10.87 -0.43
N GLY A 165 -15.95 -10.27 0.27
CA GLY A 165 -16.25 -10.55 1.67
C GLY A 165 -15.25 -9.95 2.66
N PRO A 166 -15.41 -10.25 3.96
CA PRO A 166 -14.65 -9.60 5.04
C PRO A 166 -13.24 -10.15 5.23
N ALA A 167 -12.95 -11.37 4.75
CA ALA A 167 -11.71 -12.06 5.07
C ALA A 167 -10.45 -11.45 4.40
N PRO A 168 -10.47 -11.05 3.11
CA PRO A 168 -9.27 -10.46 2.49
C PRO A 168 -8.90 -9.10 3.07
N THR A 169 -7.60 -8.83 3.18
CA THR A 169 -7.08 -7.51 3.56
C THR A 169 -7.35 -6.50 2.43
N ILE A 170 -7.87 -5.31 2.76
CA ILE A 170 -7.96 -4.20 1.79
C ILE A 170 -7.02 -3.09 2.26
N ILE A 171 -6.05 -2.73 1.42
CA ILE A 171 -5.06 -1.67 1.68
C ILE A 171 -5.36 -0.49 0.76
N THR A 172 -5.65 0.65 1.33
CA THR A 172 -6.15 1.81 0.57
C THR A 172 -5.15 2.97 0.60
N PRO A 173 -4.35 3.18 -0.46
CA PRO A 173 -3.64 4.43 -0.68
C PRO A 173 -4.58 5.57 -1.06
N GLY A 174 -4.04 6.78 -1.25
CA GLY A 174 -4.83 7.91 -1.73
C GLY A 174 -5.79 8.49 -0.69
N VAL A 175 -5.62 8.19 0.60
CA VAL A 175 -6.37 8.87 1.67
C VAL A 175 -5.70 10.18 2.10
N ARG A 176 -6.48 11.13 2.61
CA ARG A 176 -6.00 12.44 3.05
C ARG A 176 -6.60 12.80 4.41
N PRO A 177 -5.77 12.94 5.47
CA PRO A 177 -6.22 13.56 6.71
C PRO A 177 -6.80 14.95 6.43
N VAL A 178 -7.74 15.39 7.25
CA VAL A 178 -8.31 16.73 7.13
C VAL A 178 -7.23 17.74 7.52
N ASP A 179 -6.72 18.46 6.54
CA ASP A 179 -5.68 19.47 6.72
C ASP A 179 -5.92 20.66 5.79
N PRO A 180 -6.30 21.83 6.32
CA PRO A 180 -6.61 23.02 5.52
C PRO A 180 -5.38 23.66 4.87
N THR A 181 -4.16 23.25 5.27
CA THR A 181 -2.90 23.78 4.73
C THR A 181 -2.29 22.88 3.64
N ALA A 182 -2.95 21.78 3.30
CA ALA A 182 -2.40 20.80 2.38
C ALA A 182 -2.30 21.33 0.94
N PRO A 183 -1.12 21.19 0.28
CA PRO A 183 -1.00 21.49 -1.13
C PRO A 183 -1.83 20.50 -1.97
N ALA A 184 -2.32 20.97 -3.12
CA ALA A 184 -2.89 20.10 -4.14
C ALA A 184 -1.82 19.12 -4.65
N ASP A 185 -2.17 17.84 -4.80
CA ASP A 185 -1.23 16.81 -5.24
C ASP A 185 -1.82 15.89 -6.33
N ASP A 186 -1.07 14.88 -6.76
CA ASP A 186 -1.37 13.99 -7.90
C ASP A 186 -2.57 13.04 -7.69
N GLN A 187 -3.19 13.02 -6.50
CA GLN A 187 -4.28 12.08 -6.22
C GLN A 187 -5.66 12.67 -6.54
N VAL A 188 -6.31 12.10 -7.55
CA VAL A 188 -7.61 12.55 -8.07
C VAL A 188 -8.81 11.99 -7.28
N ARG A 189 -8.64 10.87 -6.58
CA ARG A 189 -9.73 10.07 -5.98
C ARG A 189 -9.48 9.80 -4.49
N THR A 190 -9.69 10.81 -3.64
CA THR A 190 -9.30 10.75 -2.21
C THR A 190 -10.48 10.64 -1.24
N MET A 191 -10.23 10.08 -0.05
CA MET A 191 -11.15 10.05 1.09
C MET A 191 -10.36 10.30 2.39
N THR A 192 -11.02 10.62 3.51
CA THR A 192 -10.32 10.66 4.80
C THR A 192 -9.91 9.24 5.25
N PRO A 193 -8.81 9.10 6.01
CA PRO A 193 -8.40 7.80 6.55
C PRO A 193 -9.50 7.09 7.34
N ALA A 194 -10.20 7.81 8.22
CA ALA A 194 -11.30 7.28 9.01
C ALA A 194 -12.44 6.75 8.14
N ALA A 195 -12.87 7.54 7.15
CA ALA A 195 -13.95 7.14 6.26
C ALA A 195 -13.56 5.95 5.37
N ALA A 196 -12.30 5.81 4.97
CA ALA A 196 -11.84 4.64 4.23
C ALA A 196 -11.90 3.35 5.08
N LEU A 197 -11.53 3.44 6.37
CA LEU A 197 -11.69 2.33 7.31
C LEU A 197 -13.18 2.01 7.55
N ASP A 198 -14.04 3.02 7.72
CA ASP A 198 -15.50 2.85 7.82
C ASP A 198 -16.08 2.16 6.58
N ALA A 199 -15.56 2.48 5.39
CA ALA A 199 -15.96 1.86 4.12
C ALA A 199 -15.57 0.39 4.01
N GLY A 200 -14.66 -0.10 4.87
CA GLY A 200 -14.22 -1.48 4.95
C GLY A 200 -12.73 -1.70 4.62
N ALA A 201 -11.90 -0.67 4.58
CA ALA A 201 -10.46 -0.83 4.43
C ALA A 201 -9.85 -1.44 5.70
N SER A 202 -8.86 -2.31 5.53
CA SER A 202 -8.10 -2.91 6.62
C SER A 202 -6.92 -2.03 7.03
N TYR A 203 -6.27 -1.39 6.05
CA TYR A 203 -5.17 -0.46 6.24
C TYR A 203 -5.30 0.73 5.30
N VAL A 204 -4.73 1.86 5.72
CA VAL A 204 -4.59 3.04 4.87
C VAL A 204 -3.13 3.38 4.65
N VAL A 205 -2.75 3.75 3.42
CA VAL A 205 -1.38 4.17 3.10
C VAL A 205 -1.33 5.70 3.08
N ILE A 206 -0.47 6.27 3.92
CA ILE A 206 -0.31 7.73 4.05
C ILE A 206 1.18 8.06 3.83
N GLY A 207 1.46 8.99 2.91
CA GLY A 207 2.82 9.46 2.61
C GLY A 207 3.01 10.91 3.02
N ARG A 208 3.01 11.81 2.01
CA ARG A 208 3.23 13.27 2.16
C ARG A 208 2.50 13.94 3.33
N PRO A 209 1.22 13.61 3.67
CA PRO A 209 0.57 14.21 4.84
C PRO A 209 1.31 13.99 6.17
N ILE A 210 2.11 12.93 6.28
CA ILE A 210 3.01 12.68 7.42
C ILE A 210 4.40 13.24 7.10
N THR A 211 5.00 12.82 5.99
CA THR A 211 6.43 13.00 5.73
C THR A 211 6.87 14.44 5.48
N ARG A 212 5.98 15.31 4.98
CA ARG A 212 6.34 16.71 4.69
C ARG A 212 6.72 17.52 5.94
N PHE A 213 6.22 17.14 7.11
CA PHE A 213 6.55 17.80 8.38
C PHE A 213 7.97 17.48 8.86
N TRP A 214 8.67 16.56 8.19
CA TRP A 214 10.08 16.27 8.47
C TRP A 214 10.98 17.52 8.34
N THR A 215 10.69 18.39 7.37
CA THR A 215 11.47 19.63 7.15
C THR A 215 11.28 20.65 8.27
N GLU A 216 10.21 20.52 9.07
CA GLU A 216 9.93 21.37 10.23
C GLU A 216 10.57 20.80 11.53
N GLY A 217 11.24 19.66 11.43
CA GLY A 217 11.92 18.99 12.53
C GLY A 217 11.15 17.79 13.10
N GLN A 218 11.85 16.97 13.88
CA GLN A 218 11.31 15.71 14.42
C GLN A 218 10.08 15.91 15.31
N ALA A 219 10.05 16.99 16.10
CA ALA A 219 8.90 17.30 16.96
C ALA A 219 7.64 17.55 16.13
N ALA A 220 7.72 18.38 15.08
CA ALA A 220 6.59 18.65 14.19
C ALA A 220 6.11 17.38 13.47
N PHE A 221 7.03 16.53 13.04
CA PHE A 221 6.72 15.23 12.44
C PHE A 221 5.93 14.33 13.40
N VAL A 222 6.39 14.16 14.64
CA VAL A 222 5.74 13.31 15.66
C VAL A 222 4.40 13.90 16.10
N ASP A 223 4.32 15.21 16.32
CA ASP A 223 3.08 15.89 16.71
C ASP A 223 2.01 15.76 15.63
N ASN A 224 2.39 15.90 14.35
CA ASN A 224 1.48 15.70 13.23
C ASN A 224 1.05 14.23 13.11
N LEU A 225 1.98 13.29 13.25
CA LEU A 225 1.68 11.86 13.25
C LEU A 225 0.65 11.51 14.34
N ALA A 226 0.82 12.03 15.55
CA ALA A 226 -0.09 11.79 16.67
C ALA A 226 -1.52 12.26 16.34
N LYS A 227 -1.68 13.46 15.77
CA LYS A 227 -2.98 14.00 15.34
C LYS A 227 -3.66 13.14 14.29
N ILE A 228 -2.88 12.57 13.36
CA ILE A 228 -3.42 11.67 12.32
C ILE A 228 -3.82 10.31 12.93
N CYS A 229 -3.06 9.79 13.89
CA CYS A 229 -3.30 8.49 14.51
C CYS A 229 -4.47 8.49 15.51
N GLU A 230 -4.63 9.57 16.28
CA GLU A 230 -5.64 9.69 17.35
C GLU A 230 -7.06 9.25 16.92
N PRO A 231 -7.66 9.78 15.83
CA PRO A 231 -9.00 9.38 15.43
C PRO A 231 -9.08 7.94 14.89
N LEU A 232 -7.95 7.29 14.62
CA LEU A 232 -7.91 5.93 14.07
C LEU A 232 -7.69 4.86 15.15
N ILE A 233 -7.11 5.24 16.29
CA ILE A 233 -6.86 4.33 17.43
C ILE A 233 -8.09 4.28 18.35
N ALA A 234 -8.88 5.34 18.43
CA ALA A 234 -10.07 5.43 19.29
C ALA A 234 -11.29 4.64 18.76
N ARG A 235 -11.09 3.71 17.82
CA ARG A 235 -12.13 3.02 17.05
C ARG A 235 -12.32 1.57 17.49
#